data_AF-A0A1L9P5X6-F1
#
_entry.id   AF-A0A1L9P5X6-F1
#
_cell.length_a   1.000
_cell.length_b   1.000
_cell.length_c   1.000
_cell.angle_alpha   90.00
_cell.angle_beta   90.00
_cell.angle_gamma   90.00
#
_symmetry.space_group_name_H-M   'P 1'
#
loop_
_entity.id
_entity.type
_entity.pdbx_description
1 polymer ?
#
loop_
_entity_poly.entity_id
_entity_poly.type
_entity_poly.pdbx_seq_one_letter_code
_entity_poly.pdbx_strand_id
1 'polypeptide(L)'
;DVEARPVGALVPFARPLLEEKAAKKALKSVKKAAVNKCLKRGVKEVVKALRKSPIPAPNETVSIPNGVVILAADISPMDVISHIPVLCEDHGIPYIFVTSRAELGNAAATKRPTSVTMVVPKSAAKG
;
A
#
# COMPACT_ATOMS: atom_id res chain seq x y z
N ASP A 1 -14.09 23.29 9.57
CA ASP A 1 -12.72 23.51 9.05
C ASP A 1 -12.26 22.33 8.20
N VAL A 2 -12.56 22.39 6.91
CA VAL A 2 -12.02 21.47 5.89
C VAL A 2 -10.86 22.20 5.26
N GLU A 3 -9.72 22.15 5.94
CA GLU A 3 -8.53 22.91 5.55
C GLU A 3 -7.94 22.37 4.24
N ALA A 4 -7.69 23.30 3.33
CA ALA A 4 -7.29 23.09 1.96
C ALA A 4 -6.03 22.21 1.87
N ARG A 5 -6.20 20.97 1.40
CA ARG A 5 -5.07 20.20 0.86
C ARG A 5 -4.85 20.67 -0.58
N PRO A 6 -3.63 21.04 -0.99
CA PRO A 6 -3.38 21.44 -2.36
C PRO A 6 -3.71 20.25 -3.25
N VAL A 7 -4.79 20.37 -4.02
CA VAL A 7 -5.23 19.35 -4.98
C VAL A 7 -4.32 19.45 -6.21
N GLY A 8 -3.04 19.17 -6.03
CA GLY A 8 -2.16 18.76 -7.13
C GLY A 8 -2.62 17.40 -7.63
N ALA A 9 -2.44 17.12 -8.93
CA ALA A 9 -2.91 15.95 -9.69
C ALA A 9 -3.01 14.64 -8.89
N LEU A 10 -4.10 14.48 -8.14
CA LEU A 10 -4.46 13.25 -7.46
C LEU A 10 -5.05 12.32 -8.50
N VAL A 11 -4.65 11.04 -8.49
CA VAL A 11 -5.25 10.06 -9.37
C VAL A 11 -6.75 9.92 -9.07
N PRO A 12 -7.63 10.05 -10.09
CA PRO A 12 -9.09 10.09 -9.89
C PRO A 12 -9.68 8.78 -9.36
N PHE A 13 -8.94 7.67 -9.44
CA PHE A 13 -9.34 6.35 -8.91
C PHE A 13 -8.81 6.07 -7.50
N ALA A 14 -8.20 7.04 -6.80
CA ALA A 14 -7.74 6.86 -5.42
C ALA A 14 -8.90 6.77 -4.42
N ARG A 15 -9.65 5.67 -4.48
CA ARG A 15 -10.71 5.31 -3.55
C ARG A 15 -10.38 3.93 -3.00
N PRO A 16 -10.31 3.73 -1.67
CA PRO A 16 -10.52 4.69 -0.57
C PRO A 16 -9.28 5.56 -0.27
N LEU A 17 -9.44 6.88 -0.31
CA LEU A 17 -8.42 7.84 0.15
C LEU A 17 -8.48 7.94 1.68
N LEU A 18 -7.36 7.68 2.37
CA LEU A 18 -7.33 7.88 3.82
C LEU A 18 -7.32 9.36 4.18
N GLU A 19 -8.14 9.73 5.16
CA GLU A 19 -7.99 10.98 5.89
C GLU A 19 -6.60 11.03 6.55
N GLU A 20 -5.98 12.21 6.65
CA GLU A 20 -4.65 12.37 7.24
C GLU A 20 -4.46 11.71 8.60
N LYS A 21 -5.50 11.69 9.44
CA LYS A 21 -5.46 11.01 10.75
C LYS A 21 -5.26 9.51 10.60
N ALA A 22 -5.99 8.89 9.67
CA ALA A 22 -5.86 7.47 9.37
C ALA A 22 -4.55 7.19 8.62
N ALA A 23 -4.16 8.06 7.67
CA ALA A 23 -2.91 7.93 6.93
C ALA A 23 -1.70 7.94 7.87
N LYS A 24 -1.66 8.83 8.87
CA LYS A 24 -0.62 8.85 9.91
C LYS A 24 -0.55 7.54 10.70
N LYS A 25 -1.69 6.89 10.99
CA LYS A 25 -1.71 5.57 11.63
C LYS A 25 -1.13 4.49 10.71
N ALA A 26 -1.53 4.47 9.44
CA ALA A 26 -0.99 3.56 8.44
C ALA A 26 0.53 3.73 8.27
N LEU A 27 1.02 4.97 8.13
CA LEU A 27 2.45 5.28 8.02
C LEU A 27 3.24 4.86 9.27
N LYS A 28 2.68 4.98 10.48
CA LYS A 28 3.31 4.44 11.70
C LYS A 28 3.44 2.91 11.64
N SER A 29 2.42 2.20 11.16
CA SER A 29 2.48 0.75 10.97
C SER A 29 3.52 0.34 9.92
N VAL A 30 3.61 1.10 8.81
CA VAL A 30 4.64 0.91 7.78
C VAL A 30 6.03 1.10 8.36
N LYS A 31 6.26 2.15 9.18
CA LYS A 31 7.55 2.37 9.85
C LYS A 31 7.98 1.17 10.70
N LYS A 32 7.05 0.61 11.48
CA LYS A 32 7.33 -0.60 12.28
C LYS A 32 7.65 -1.81 11.39
N ALA A 33 6.89 -2.00 10.31
CA ALA A 33 7.15 -3.07 9.34
C ALA A 33 8.49 -2.88 8.60
N ALA A 34 8.92 -1.63 8.38
CA ALA A 34 10.21 -1.30 7.76
C ALA A 34 11.37 -1.81 8.61
N VAL A 35 11.33 -1.54 9.91
CA VAL A 35 12.33 -2.01 10.88
C VAL A 35 12.37 -3.54 10.91
N ASN A 36 11.20 -4.18 10.84
CA ASN A 36 11.08 -5.65 10.84
C ASN A 36 11.44 -6.32 9.50
N LYS A 37 11.83 -5.54 8.48
CA LYS A 37 12.14 -6.00 7.10
C LYS A 37 10.97 -6.74 6.43
N CYS A 38 9.74 -6.42 6.81
CA CYS A 38 8.51 -7.00 6.26
C CYS A 38 7.81 -6.07 5.26
N LEU A 39 8.58 -5.22 4.58
CA LEU A 39 8.09 -4.32 3.53
C LEU A 39 8.56 -4.76 2.16
N LYS A 40 7.66 -4.71 1.18
CA LYS A 40 7.95 -4.79 -0.25
C LYS A 40 7.69 -3.42 -0.86
N ARG A 41 8.63 -2.91 -1.65
CA ARG A 41 8.66 -1.50 -2.07
C ARG A 41 8.69 -1.41 -3.59
N GLY A 42 7.84 -0.55 -4.13
CA GLY A 42 7.74 -0.31 -5.56
C GLY A 42 6.95 -1.39 -6.32
N VAL A 43 6.59 -1.02 -7.53
CA VAL A 43 5.66 -1.77 -8.40
C VAL A 43 6.16 -3.19 -8.67
N LYS A 44 7.43 -3.35 -9.05
CA LYS A 44 8.01 -4.67 -9.37
C LYS A 44 7.96 -5.65 -8.20
N GLU A 45 8.26 -5.17 -6.98
CA GLU A 45 8.25 -6.04 -5.79
C GLU A 45 6.81 -6.38 -5.39
N VAL A 46 5.89 -5.42 -5.45
CA VAL A 46 4.48 -5.62 -5.10
C VAL A 46 3.81 -6.57 -6.09
N VAL A 47 3.97 -6.38 -7.40
CA VAL A 47 3.44 -7.30 -8.41
C VAL A 47 4.02 -8.71 -8.23
N LYS A 48 5.31 -8.83 -7.91
CA LYS A 48 5.93 -10.14 -7.63
C LYS A 48 5.37 -10.80 -6.37
N ALA A 49 5.08 -10.01 -5.33
CA ALA A 49 4.46 -10.50 -4.10
C ALA A 49 3.00 -10.91 -4.33
N LEU A 50 2.22 -10.12 -5.09
CA LEU A 50 0.86 -10.44 -5.49
C LEU A 50 0.80 -11.75 -6.30
N ARG A 51 1.66 -11.89 -7.33
CA ARG A 51 1.75 -13.14 -8.11
C ARG A 51 2.17 -14.37 -7.30
N LYS A 52 2.92 -14.18 -6.22
CA LYS A 52 3.32 -15.27 -5.31
C LYS A 52 2.28 -15.52 -4.21
N SER A 53 1.41 -14.55 -3.95
CA SER A 53 0.38 -14.68 -2.93
C SER A 53 -0.68 -15.67 -3.42
N PRO A 54 -1.04 -16.68 -2.62
CA PRO A 54 -2.11 -17.60 -2.98
C PRO A 54 -3.40 -16.81 -3.24
N ILE A 55 -4.08 -17.15 -4.33
CA ILE A 55 -5.40 -16.59 -4.68
C ILE A 55 -6.38 -17.20 -3.65
N PRO A 56 -6.96 -16.38 -2.75
CA PRO A 56 -7.96 -16.88 -1.82
C PRO A 56 -9.17 -17.37 -2.62
N ALA A 57 -9.76 -18.51 -2.23
CA ALA A 57 -10.97 -18.99 -2.86
C ALA A 57 -12.11 -17.96 -2.69
N PRO A 58 -13.04 -17.83 -3.65
CA PRO A 58 -14.06 -16.77 -3.68
C PRO A 58 -15.00 -16.72 -2.46
N ASN A 59 -14.97 -17.72 -1.57
CA ASN A 59 -15.77 -17.81 -0.35
C ASN A 59 -14.93 -17.87 0.95
N GLU A 60 -13.63 -17.62 0.89
CA GLU A 60 -12.77 -17.67 2.07
C GLU A 60 -12.67 -16.26 2.69
N THR A 61 -13.26 -16.08 3.88
CA THR A 61 -12.96 -14.94 4.74
C THR A 61 -11.46 -14.94 4.98
N VAL A 62 -10.75 -14.00 4.38
CA VAL A 62 -9.28 -13.86 4.49
C VAL A 62 -8.93 -13.59 5.96
N SER A 63 -8.79 -14.66 6.74
CA SER A 63 -8.53 -14.61 8.18
C SER A 63 -7.13 -14.07 8.47
N ILE A 64 -6.21 -14.23 7.51
CA ILE A 64 -4.87 -13.66 7.54
C ILE A 64 -4.61 -13.01 6.19
N PRO A 65 -4.79 -11.69 6.02
CA PRO A 65 -4.44 -11.03 4.78
C PRO A 65 -2.95 -11.22 4.50
N ASN A 66 -2.64 -11.75 3.30
CA ASN A 66 -1.27 -11.96 2.80
C ASN A 66 -0.44 -10.66 2.80
N GLY A 67 -1.09 -9.52 2.96
CA GLY A 67 -0.48 -8.23 3.22
C GLY A 67 -1.52 -7.12 3.13
N VAL A 68 -1.07 -5.89 3.38
CA VAL A 68 -1.83 -4.68 3.09
C VAL A 68 -1.02 -3.85 2.10
N VAL A 69 -1.64 -3.45 1.00
CA VAL A 69 -1.01 -2.60 -0.02
C VAL A 69 -1.35 -1.13 0.25
N ILE A 70 -0.34 -0.28 0.25
CA ILE A 70 -0.49 1.17 0.40
C ILE A 70 0.03 1.83 -0.87
N LEU A 71 -0.83 2.60 -1.50
CA LEU A 71 -0.58 3.31 -2.75
C LEU A 71 -0.58 4.81 -2.50
N ALA A 72 0.34 5.53 -3.13
CA ALA A 72 0.28 6.99 -3.12
C ALA A 72 -0.67 7.48 -4.22
N ALA A 73 -1.36 8.58 -3.97
CA ALA A 73 -2.33 9.15 -4.89
C ALA A 73 -1.76 10.32 -5.71
N ASP A 74 -0.54 10.79 -5.41
CA ASP A 74 0.22 11.85 -6.09
C ASP A 74 1.17 11.30 -7.17
N ILE A 75 0.77 10.23 -7.85
CA ILE A 75 1.63 9.53 -8.81
C ILE A 75 1.30 9.97 -10.22
N SER A 76 2.35 10.36 -10.93
CA SER A 76 2.36 10.56 -12.37
C SER A 76 3.50 9.73 -12.95
N PRO A 77 3.25 8.86 -13.96
CA PRO A 77 1.98 8.63 -14.66
C PRO A 77 1.06 7.63 -13.93
N MET A 78 -0.26 7.78 -14.16
CA MET A 78 -1.29 6.96 -13.52
C MET A 78 -1.32 5.49 -13.99
N ASP A 79 -0.79 5.23 -15.20
CA ASP A 79 -0.71 3.88 -15.79
C ASP A 79 0.08 2.91 -14.90
N VAL A 80 1.07 3.44 -14.17
CA VAL A 80 1.94 2.68 -13.29
C VAL A 80 1.19 2.10 -12.09
N ILE A 81 0.09 2.70 -11.66
CA ILE A 81 -0.73 2.16 -10.57
C ILE A 81 -1.93 1.39 -11.09
N SER A 82 -2.52 1.76 -12.22
CA SER A 82 -3.80 1.25 -12.71
C SER A 82 -3.99 -0.28 -12.58
N HIS A 83 -2.94 -1.06 -12.82
CA HIS A 83 -2.95 -2.52 -12.72
C HIS A 83 -2.82 -3.08 -11.29
N ILE A 84 -2.29 -2.33 -10.33
CA ILE A 84 -2.06 -2.79 -8.95
C ILE A 84 -3.40 -3.02 -8.21
N PRO A 85 -4.35 -2.06 -8.17
CA PRO A 85 -5.63 -2.28 -7.50
C PRO A 85 -6.40 -3.47 -8.09
N VAL A 86 -6.41 -3.63 -9.41
CA VAL A 86 -7.06 -4.76 -10.10
C VAL A 86 -6.45 -6.08 -9.64
N LEU A 87 -5.12 -6.19 -9.61
CA LEU A 87 -4.44 -7.38 -9.08
C LEU A 87 -4.70 -7.57 -7.58
N CYS A 88 -4.90 -6.51 -6.79
CA CYS A 88 -5.23 -6.65 -5.39
C CYS A 88 -6.66 -7.20 -5.21
N GLU A 89 -7.61 -6.79 -6.05
CA GLU A 89 -8.98 -7.29 -6.04
C GLU A 89 -9.06 -8.77 -6.46
N ASP A 90 -8.38 -9.15 -7.55
CA ASP A 90 -8.31 -10.54 -8.02
C ASP A 90 -7.75 -11.49 -6.95
N HIS A 91 -6.79 -11.00 -6.16
CA HIS A 91 -6.15 -11.77 -5.10
C HIS A 91 -6.78 -11.53 -3.71
N GLY A 92 -7.87 -10.76 -3.59
CA GLY A 92 -8.54 -10.47 -2.32
C GLY A 92 -7.67 -9.76 -1.27
N ILE A 93 -6.68 -8.98 -1.71
CA ILE A 93 -5.73 -8.27 -0.83
C ILE A 93 -6.22 -6.84 -0.57
N PRO A 94 -6.36 -6.42 0.69
CA PRO A 94 -6.79 -5.07 1.02
C PRO A 94 -5.74 -4.04 0.61
N TYR A 95 -6.21 -2.97 -0.04
CA TYR A 95 -5.38 -1.84 -0.44
C TYR A 95 -5.93 -0.51 0.07
N ILE A 96 -5.04 0.47 0.25
CA ILE A 96 -5.38 1.80 0.73
C ILE A 96 -4.59 2.89 0.01
N PHE A 97 -5.20 4.06 -0.19
CA PHE A 97 -4.53 5.21 -0.79
C PHE A 97 -4.11 6.26 0.25
N VAL A 98 -2.88 6.75 0.11
CA VAL A 98 -2.33 7.89 0.85
C VAL A 98 -2.09 9.07 -0.09
N THR A 99 -2.19 10.29 0.41
CA THR A 99 -2.07 11.50 -0.42
C THR A 99 -0.65 11.81 -0.88
N SER A 100 0.38 11.34 -0.16
CA SER A 100 1.78 11.72 -0.40
C SER A 100 2.73 10.52 -0.52
N ARG A 101 3.42 10.41 -1.67
CA ARG A 101 4.51 9.44 -1.89
C ARG A 101 5.76 9.74 -1.07
N ALA A 102 5.97 11.01 -0.72
CA ALA A 102 7.13 11.44 0.05
C ALA A 102 7.04 10.92 1.49
N GLU A 103 5.86 11.06 2.10
CA GLU A 103 5.59 10.51 3.44
C GLU A 103 5.65 8.98 3.44
N LEU A 104 5.14 8.34 2.39
CA LEU A 104 5.21 6.89 2.23
C LEU A 104 6.65 6.39 2.13
N GLY A 105 7.49 7.05 1.32
CA GLY A 105 8.92 6.73 1.21
C GLY A 105 9.66 6.90 2.54
N ASN A 106 9.38 7.99 3.26
CA ASN A 106 9.95 8.22 4.58
C ASN A 106 9.50 7.14 5.58
N ALA A 107 8.23 6.73 5.54
CA ALA A 107 7.72 5.65 6.37
C ALA A 107 8.32 4.28 6.01
N ALA A 108 8.61 4.03 4.73
CA ALA A 108 9.26 2.81 4.25
C ALA A 108 10.79 2.78 4.47
N ALA A 109 11.33 3.77 5.20
CA ALA A 109 12.77 3.96 5.45
C ALA A 109 13.61 4.00 4.15
N THR A 110 13.08 4.62 3.08
CA THR A 110 13.78 4.79 1.81
C THR A 110 14.20 6.24 1.58
N LYS A 111 15.41 6.44 1.05
CA LYS A 111 15.86 7.78 0.59
C LYS A 111 15.09 8.30 -0.63
N ARG A 112 14.45 7.42 -1.40
CA ARG A 112 13.64 7.79 -2.57
C ARG A 112 12.15 7.77 -2.24
N PRO A 113 11.34 8.69 -2.82
CA PRO A 113 9.89 8.61 -2.70
C PRO A 113 9.41 7.29 -3.28
N THR A 114 8.49 6.63 -2.57
CA THR A 114 7.98 5.32 -2.97
C THR A 114 6.52 5.45 -3.33
N SER A 115 6.18 4.97 -4.52
CA SER A 115 4.82 5.04 -5.07
C SER A 115 3.87 4.00 -4.48
N VAL A 116 4.37 2.78 -4.27
CA VAL A 116 3.58 1.64 -3.81
C VAL A 116 4.40 0.88 -2.78
N THR A 117 3.79 0.55 -1.65
CA THR A 117 4.42 -0.25 -0.60
C THR A 117 3.45 -1.32 -0.14
N MET A 118 3.91 -2.56 -0.03
CA MET A 118 3.11 -3.64 0.56
C MET A 118 3.73 -4.05 1.89
N VAL A 119 2.90 -4.07 2.92
CA VAL A 119 3.22 -4.62 4.23
C VAL A 119 2.83 -6.09 4.21
N VAL A 120 3.81 -6.99 4.30
CA VAL A 120 3.56 -8.43 4.43
C VAL A 120 3.56 -8.77 5.93
N PRO A 121 2.58 -9.52 6.47
CA PRO A 121 2.73 -10.08 7.80
C PRO A 121 3.96 -11.00 7.76
N LYS A 122 4.84 -10.84 8.75
CA LYS A 122 5.88 -11.85 8.97
C LYS A 122 5.11 -13.13 9.28
N SER A 123 5.27 -14.17 8.45
CA SER A 123 4.80 -15.51 8.84
C SER A 123 5.30 -15.76 10.25
N ALA A 124 4.37 -16.00 11.18
CA ALA A 124 4.68 -16.47 12.52
C ALA A 124 5.31 -17.86 12.36
N ALA A 125 6.61 -17.89 12.09
CA ALA A 125 7.42 -19.09 12.06
C ALA A 125 8.82 -18.76 12.57
N LYS A 126 8.87 -18.39 13.86
CA LYS A 126 9.60 -19.13 14.89
C LYS A 126 9.49 -18.34 16.20
N GLY A 127 8.93 -18.99 17.21
CA GLY A 127 9.23 -18.66 18.60
C GLY A 127 10.67 -18.99 18.96
#